data_AF-A0A3S1XM59-F1
#
_entry.id   AF-A0A3S1XM59-F1
#
_cell.length_a   1.000
_cell.length_b   1.000
_cell.length_c   1.000
_cell.angle_alpha   90.00
_cell.angle_beta   90.00
_cell.angle_gamma   90.00
#
_symmetry.space_group_name_H-M   'P 1'
#
loop_
_entity.id
_entity.type
_entity.pdbx_description
1 polymer ?
#
loop_
_entity_poly.entity_id
_entity_poly.type
_entity_poly.pdbx_seq_one_letter_code
_entity_poly.pdbx_strand_id
1 'polypeptide(L)'
;MTYDKNPFPSGDADRHALWEMLVRRDIDAFIGQDWAMVEDDFVAESFFGMHAHFLHNADAWRLQFPRLEVYRDEWLRQAEETAATKFAEPLREALFRVTNMRDIDVDGDRAVLH
;
A
#
# COMPACT_ATOMS: atom_id res chain seq x y z
N MET A 1 -19.50 8.34 -7.68
CA MET A 1 -18.49 8.95 -6.80
C MET A 1 -17.13 8.48 -7.29
N THR A 2 -16.17 9.37 -7.45
CA THR A 2 -14.78 8.99 -7.76
C THR A 2 -14.07 8.66 -6.45
N TYR A 3 -13.78 7.37 -6.23
CA TYR A 3 -13.08 6.90 -5.02
C TYR A 3 -11.57 7.10 -5.10
N ASP A 4 -11.06 7.45 -6.27
CA ASP A 4 -9.63 7.63 -6.57
C ASP A 4 -9.16 9.08 -6.40
N LYS A 5 -9.93 9.93 -5.71
CA LYS A 5 -9.55 11.31 -5.43
C LYS A 5 -8.68 11.37 -4.18
N ASN A 6 -7.48 11.92 -4.32
CA ASN A 6 -6.61 12.20 -3.19
C ASN A 6 -7.31 13.15 -2.18
N PRO A 7 -7.43 12.77 -0.89
CA PRO A 7 -8.06 13.60 0.11
C PRO A 7 -7.19 14.80 0.54
N PHE A 8 -5.88 14.74 0.28
CA PHE A 8 -4.94 15.82 0.58
C PHE A 8 -4.84 16.78 -0.63
N PRO A 9 -5.07 18.08 -0.45
CA PRO A 9 -4.94 19.06 -1.52
C PRO A 9 -3.48 19.24 -1.93
N SER A 10 -3.23 19.76 -3.13
CA SER A 10 -1.86 20.01 -3.63
C SER A 10 -1.04 21.00 -2.79
N GLY A 11 -1.69 21.84 -1.99
CA GLY A 11 -1.02 22.72 -1.01
C GLY A 11 -0.45 21.99 0.21
N ASP A 12 -0.79 20.71 0.37
CA ASP A 12 -0.34 19.80 1.42
C ASP A 12 0.61 18.76 0.80
N ALA A 13 1.77 19.26 0.34
CA ALA A 13 2.61 18.56 -0.63
C ALA A 13 3.06 17.17 -0.17
N ASP A 14 3.49 17.03 1.08
CA ASP A 14 4.03 15.77 1.60
C ASP A 14 2.93 14.71 1.71
N ARG A 15 1.81 15.03 2.37
CA ARG A 15 0.69 14.09 2.52
C ARG A 15 0.06 13.75 1.17
N HIS A 16 -0.01 14.73 0.26
CA HIS A 16 -0.45 14.50 -1.11
C HIS A 16 0.45 13.50 -1.83
N ALA A 17 1.77 13.72 -1.82
CA ALA A 17 2.73 12.85 -2.49
C ALA A 17 2.76 11.43 -1.88
N LEU A 18 2.73 11.33 -0.55
CA LEU A 18 2.69 10.06 0.16
C LEU A 18 1.42 9.25 -0.15
N TRP A 19 0.26 9.92 -0.26
CA TRP A 19 -0.97 9.26 -0.68
C TRP A 19 -0.92 8.79 -2.14
N GLU A 20 -0.40 9.62 -3.06
CA GLU A 20 -0.23 9.22 -4.47
C GLU A 20 0.69 8.00 -4.60
N MET A 21 1.77 7.97 -3.79
CA MET A 21 2.71 6.87 -3.70
C MET A 21 2.07 5.58 -3.16
N LEU A 22 1.52 5.61 -1.94
CA LEU A 22 1.11 4.39 -1.23
C LEU A 22 -0.32 3.94 -1.54
N VAL A 23 -1.14 4.78 -2.20
CA VAL A 23 -2.51 4.42 -2.57
C VAL A 23 -2.64 4.29 -4.07
N ARG A 24 -2.47 5.38 -4.83
CA ARG A 24 -2.75 5.33 -6.27
C ARG A 24 -1.78 4.41 -7.00
N ARG A 25 -0.48 4.68 -6.85
CA ARG A 25 0.56 3.94 -7.55
C ARG A 25 0.62 2.49 -7.10
N ASP A 26 0.50 2.20 -5.80
CA ASP A 26 0.45 0.82 -5.29
C ASP A 26 -0.77 0.04 -5.84
N ILE A 27 -1.97 0.63 -5.84
CA ILE A 27 -3.16 -0.02 -6.43
C ILE A 27 -2.97 -0.28 -7.92
N ASP A 28 -2.48 0.71 -8.67
CA ASP A 28 -2.29 0.58 -10.12
C ASP A 28 -1.18 -0.46 -10.43
N ALA A 29 -0.10 -0.48 -9.65
CA ALA A 29 0.97 -1.48 -9.73
C ALA A 29 0.46 -2.89 -9.42
N PHE A 30 -0.30 -3.06 -8.33
CA PHE A 30 -0.84 -4.36 -7.92
C PHE A 30 -1.78 -4.95 -8.97
N ILE A 31 -2.68 -4.13 -9.51
CA ILE A 31 -3.58 -4.55 -10.61
C ILE A 31 -2.77 -4.89 -11.86
N GLY A 32 -1.73 -4.11 -12.16
CA GLY A 32 -0.84 -4.35 -13.29
C GLY A 32 0.15 -5.51 -13.09
N GLN A 33 0.22 -6.07 -11.88
CA GLN A 33 1.24 -7.04 -11.48
C GLN A 33 2.68 -6.50 -11.71
N ASP A 34 2.86 -5.19 -11.61
CA ASP A 34 4.09 -4.49 -11.99
C ASP A 34 4.84 -3.97 -10.77
N TRP A 35 5.71 -4.82 -10.22
CA TRP A 35 6.54 -4.47 -9.06
C TRP A 35 7.48 -3.28 -9.34
N ALA A 36 7.95 -3.12 -10.60
CA ALA A 36 8.90 -2.06 -10.93
C ALA A 36 8.32 -0.65 -10.72
N MET A 37 6.99 -0.51 -10.69
CA MET A 37 6.33 0.76 -10.37
C MET A 37 6.55 1.22 -8.93
N VAL A 38 6.76 0.30 -7.99
CA VAL A 38 6.82 0.56 -6.54
C VAL A 38 8.13 0.16 -5.90
N GLU A 39 9.04 -0.49 -6.62
CA GLU A 39 10.27 -1.04 -6.03
C GLU A 39 11.15 0.02 -5.35
N ASP A 40 11.20 1.22 -5.91
CA ASP A 40 11.97 2.36 -5.39
C ASP A 40 11.30 3.06 -4.19
N ASP A 41 10.09 2.67 -3.80
CA ASP A 41 9.40 3.20 -2.62
C ASP A 41 9.89 2.56 -1.31
N PHE A 42 10.70 1.50 -1.43
CA PHE A 42 11.19 0.72 -0.30
C PHE A 42 12.69 0.94 -0.09
N VAL A 43 13.08 1.17 1.18
CA VAL A 43 14.48 1.11 1.58
C VAL A 43 14.81 -0.33 2.00
N ALA A 44 15.33 -1.12 1.07
CA ALA A 44 15.56 -2.56 1.24
C ALA A 44 16.37 -2.92 2.50
N GLU A 45 17.40 -2.12 2.81
CA GLU A 45 18.31 -2.36 3.94
C GLU A 45 17.62 -2.30 5.31
N SER A 46 16.55 -1.51 5.43
CA SER A 46 15.80 -1.29 6.67
C SER A 46 14.38 -1.85 6.65
N PHE A 47 14.00 -2.54 5.56
CA PHE A 47 12.65 -3.06 5.41
C PHE A 47 12.37 -4.24 6.34
N PHE A 48 11.20 -4.23 6.96
CA PHE A 48 10.57 -5.40 7.54
C PHE A 48 9.05 -5.23 7.55
N GLY A 49 8.32 -6.33 7.36
CA GLY A 49 6.86 -6.37 7.36
C GLY A 49 6.30 -7.13 8.56
N MET A 50 5.30 -6.54 9.21
CA MET A 50 4.60 -7.11 10.35
C MET A 50 3.20 -7.58 9.93
N HIS A 51 2.77 -8.71 10.47
CA HIS A 51 1.40 -9.20 10.33
C HIS A 51 0.61 -8.91 11.59
N ALA A 52 -0.49 -8.17 11.44
CA ALA A 52 -1.36 -7.82 12.56
C ALA A 52 -2.32 -8.96 12.97
N HIS A 53 -2.43 -10.04 12.19
CA HIS A 53 -3.36 -11.16 12.43
C HIS A 53 -4.83 -10.74 12.57
N PHE A 54 -5.20 -9.63 11.93
CA PHE A 54 -6.53 -9.00 12.08
C PHE A 54 -6.83 -8.60 13.54
N LEU A 55 -5.79 -8.36 14.34
CA LEU A 55 -5.88 -7.98 15.75
C LEU A 55 -5.48 -6.52 15.95
N HIS A 56 -6.23 -5.82 16.78
CA HIS A 56 -5.93 -4.45 17.19
C HIS A 56 -4.78 -4.36 18.21
N ASN A 57 -4.43 -5.46 18.87
CA ASN A 57 -3.36 -5.48 19.86
C ASN A 57 -1.99 -5.63 19.19
N ALA A 58 -1.17 -4.58 19.24
CA ALA A 58 0.19 -4.57 18.68
C ALA A 58 1.12 -5.65 19.27
N ASP A 59 0.94 -6.05 20.53
CA ASP A 59 1.74 -7.12 21.16
C ASP A 59 1.52 -8.50 20.49
N ALA A 60 0.39 -8.66 19.80
CA ALA A 60 0.08 -9.87 19.05
C ALA A 60 0.66 -9.88 17.64
N TRP A 61 1.22 -8.76 17.17
CA TRP A 61 1.79 -8.67 15.83
C TRP A 61 3.06 -9.49 15.73
N ARG A 62 3.33 -10.03 14.53
CA ARG A 62 4.50 -10.88 14.29
C ARG A 62 5.28 -10.38 13.10
N LEU A 63 6.60 -10.44 13.21
CA LEU A 63 7.48 -10.27 12.05
C LEU A 63 7.18 -11.39 11.05
N GLN A 64 6.65 -11.03 9.88
CA GLN A 64 6.30 -11.98 8.82
C GLN A 64 7.26 -11.87 7.63
N PHE A 65 7.62 -10.65 7.26
CA PHE A 65 8.49 -10.39 6.12
C PHE A 65 9.81 -9.80 6.63
N PRO A 66 10.85 -10.61 6.89
CA PRO A 66 12.10 -10.12 7.44
C PRO A 66 12.95 -9.34 6.43
N ARG A 67 12.61 -9.39 5.14
CA ARG A 67 13.33 -8.74 4.03
C ARG A 67 12.38 -8.36 2.91
N LEU A 68 12.77 -7.36 2.11
CA LEU A 68 11.95 -6.84 1.02
C LEU A 68 11.67 -7.90 -0.06
N GLU A 69 12.64 -8.75 -0.38
CA GLU A 69 12.44 -9.75 -1.45
C GLU A 69 11.36 -10.77 -1.07
N VAL A 70 11.26 -11.12 0.22
CA VAL A 70 10.23 -12.03 0.72
C VAL A 70 8.84 -11.39 0.63
N TYR A 71 8.74 -10.08 0.90
CA TYR A 71 7.51 -9.33 0.72
C TYR A 71 7.13 -9.20 -0.75
N ARG A 72 8.07 -8.84 -1.62
CA ARG A 72 7.87 -8.75 -3.08
C ARG A 72 7.33 -10.06 -3.66
N ASP A 73 7.97 -11.18 -3.34
CA ASP A 73 7.59 -12.47 -3.91
C ASP A 73 6.15 -12.85 -3.51
N GLU A 74 5.75 -12.54 -2.28
CA GLU A 74 4.37 -12.73 -1.81
C GLU A 74 3.39 -11.73 -2.44
N TRP A 75 3.77 -10.46 -2.56
CA TRP A 75 2.97 -9.42 -3.22
C TRP A 75 2.68 -9.80 -4.68
N LEU A 76 3.68 -10.28 -5.43
CA LEU A 76 3.54 -10.74 -6.82
C LEU A 76 2.64 -11.98 -6.92
N ARG A 77 2.80 -12.95 -6.00
CA ARG A 77 1.93 -14.13 -5.93
C ARG A 77 0.47 -13.73 -5.72
N GLN A 78 0.20 -12.80 -4.81
CA GLN A 78 -1.15 -12.29 -4.54
C GLN A 78 -1.72 -11.49 -5.70
N ALA A 79 -0.89 -10.68 -6.37
CA ALA A 79 -1.28 -9.92 -7.56
C ALA A 79 -1.71 -10.86 -8.70
N GLU A 80 -0.96 -11.95 -8.92
CA GLU A 80 -1.30 -12.98 -9.92
C GLU A 80 -2.61 -13.71 -9.58
N GLU A 81 -2.78 -14.14 -8.33
CA GLU A 81 -4.03 -14.77 -7.88
C GLU A 81 -5.24 -13.83 -8.00
N THR A 82 -5.04 -12.55 -7.71
CA THR A 82 -6.06 -11.52 -7.86
C THR A 82 -6.41 -11.31 -9.32
N ALA A 83 -5.42 -11.21 -10.22
CA ALA A 83 -5.65 -11.06 -11.65
C ALA A 83 -6.39 -12.26 -12.26
N ALA A 84 -6.16 -13.47 -11.73
CA ALA A 84 -6.87 -14.69 -12.12
C ALA A 84 -8.31 -14.76 -11.58
N THR A 85 -8.68 -13.90 -10.63
CA THR A 85 -9.98 -13.93 -9.97
C THR A 85 -11.01 -13.07 -10.72
N LYS A 86 -12.16 -13.66 -11.04
CA LYS A 86 -13.30 -12.92 -11.59
C LYS A 86 -14.12 -12.27 -10.47
N PHE A 87 -13.97 -10.97 -10.31
CA PHE A 87 -14.76 -10.18 -9.37
C PHE A 87 -16.16 -9.83 -9.89
N ALA A 88 -17.08 -9.56 -8.97
CA ALA A 88 -18.46 -9.17 -9.29
C ALA A 88 -18.59 -7.70 -9.74
N GLU A 89 -17.53 -6.90 -9.59
CA GLU A 89 -17.45 -5.48 -9.92
C GLU A 89 -16.04 -5.11 -10.41
N PRO A 90 -15.82 -3.90 -10.95
CA PRO A 90 -14.49 -3.44 -11.35
C PRO A 90 -13.53 -3.38 -10.15
N LEU A 91 -12.48 -4.22 -10.18
CA LEU A 91 -11.51 -4.35 -9.10
C LEU A 91 -10.86 -3.01 -8.70
N ARG A 92 -10.45 -2.20 -9.69
CA ARG A 92 -9.81 -0.91 -9.44
C ARG A 92 -10.68 0.01 -8.59
N GLU A 93 -11.95 0.18 -8.96
CA GLU A 93 -12.90 1.01 -8.21
C GLU A 93 -13.16 0.45 -6.81
N ALA A 94 -13.24 -0.89 -6.69
CA ALA A 94 -13.42 -1.55 -5.41
C ALA A 94 -12.22 -1.30 -4.47
N LEU A 95 -10.99 -1.44 -4.96
CA LEU A 95 -9.77 -1.20 -4.17
C LEU A 95 -9.71 0.25 -3.67
N PHE A 96 -9.94 1.25 -4.53
CA PHE A 96 -10.00 2.66 -4.08
C PHE A 96 -11.11 2.91 -3.05
N ARG A 97 -12.24 2.20 -3.15
CA ARG A 97 -13.35 2.36 -2.21
C ARG A 97 -13.07 1.75 -0.83
N VAL A 98 -12.28 0.67 -0.75
CA VAL A 98 -11.97 -0.03 0.51
C VAL A 98 -10.64 0.40 1.13
N THR A 99 -9.77 1.06 0.37
CA THR A 99 -8.52 1.64 0.88
C THR A 99 -8.78 3.00 1.52
N ASN A 100 -8.32 3.17 2.76
CA ASN A 100 -8.57 4.38 3.52
C ASN A 100 -7.29 4.89 4.20
N MET A 101 -6.50 5.68 3.47
CA MET A 101 -5.30 6.35 3.98
C MET A 101 -5.65 7.78 4.41
N ARG A 102 -5.92 7.98 5.69
CA ARG A 102 -6.37 9.29 6.24
C ARG A 102 -5.35 9.92 7.15
N ASP A 103 -4.65 9.11 7.92
CA ASP A 103 -3.78 9.58 8.96
C ASP A 103 -2.34 9.46 8.46
N ILE A 104 -1.80 10.60 8.04
CA ILE A 104 -0.41 10.77 7.63
C ILE A 104 0.18 11.81 8.56
N ASP A 105 1.00 11.36 9.50
CA ASP A 105 1.76 12.23 10.39
C ASP A 105 3.14 12.47 9.78
N VAL A 106 3.54 13.73 9.66
CA VAL A 106 4.80 14.13 9.02
C VAL A 106 5.56 15.05 9.96
N ASP A 107 6.80 14.69 10.27
CA ASP A 107 7.73 15.51 11.05
C ASP A 107 9.11 15.50 10.38
N GLY A 108 9.47 16.64 9.78
CA GLY A 108 10.71 16.80 9.05
C GLY A 108 10.83 15.84 7.86
N ASP A 109 11.79 14.92 7.95
CA ASP A 109 12.10 13.92 6.92
C ASP A 109 11.46 12.56 7.17
N ARG A 110 10.51 12.47 8.11
CA ARG A 110 9.86 11.21 8.51
C ARG A 110 8.35 11.32 8.46
N ALA A 111 7.71 10.21 8.12
CA ALA A 111 6.27 10.09 8.15
C ALA A 111 5.83 8.72 8.70
N VAL A 112 4.65 8.70 9.33
CA VAL A 112 3.92 7.48 9.70
C VAL A 112 2.53 7.55 9.07
N LEU A 113 2.09 6.43 8.49
CA LEU A 113 0.88 6.32 7.68
C LEU A 113 0.06 5.12 8.14
N HIS A 114 -1.25 5.30 8.39
CA HIS A 114 -2.16 4.21 8.78
C HIS A 114 -3.65 4.48 8.48
#